data_AF-A0A419JNC3-F1
#
_entry.id   AF-A0A419JNC3-F1
#
_cell.length_a   1.000
_cell.length_b   1.000
_cell.length_c   1.000
_cell.angle_alpha   90.00
_cell.angle_beta   90.00
_cell.angle_gamma   90.00
#
_symmetry.space_group_name_H-M   'P 1'
#
loop_
_entity.id
_entity.type
_entity.pdbx_description
1 polymer ?
#
loop_
_entity_poly.entity_id
_entity_poly.type
_entity_poly.pdbx_seq_one_letter_code
_entity_poly.pdbx_strand_id
1 'polypeptide(L)'
;MKEAACASCAGNQNHPKVLYLHHTKEVMKRAMRKTIIIAGAAICIICAAVISYAVIERGGRDAIPSQDLTLSDYPKLFEKEAVIVIGENASQIEKESAEAIAANLENLTGNKPEIISSKKIESFKYTYNLIIIGMPKTNPFLEEVHAMTNATRVTEEFPGEGEGVLEILPNPWDESKAMLLVEGSDEWGVKAGGEIIEQTQELNEANIVVGWKESGAVIVKEPPLGQVMSAGKHYPSEPFRIEKYNASEVIEKAKETDHWIRQGSRYGPPYTYYNGSTSKELYVYEEGYIVLKIDQESYTLLLDPENIDNPTNNIYVLLFAPKKDIPLATAREIVENELLEIGINLEYIEKIEWDLNKGFVPPKTELENEGGI
;
A
#
# COMPACT_ATOMS: atom_id res chain seq x y z
N MET A 1 44.60 15.24 -111.33
CA MET A 1 45.62 15.25 -110.26
C MET A 1 45.22 16.41 -109.35
N LYS A 2 44.32 16.25 -108.37
CA LYS A 2 44.49 15.65 -107.03
C LYS A 2 45.78 16.14 -106.37
N GLU A 3 45.67 17.17 -105.53
CA GLU A 3 46.29 17.26 -104.20
C GLU A 3 45.99 18.60 -103.51
N ALA A 4 46.17 18.60 -102.19
CA ALA A 4 46.12 19.69 -101.23
C ALA A 4 44.74 20.07 -100.64
N ALA A 5 44.36 19.34 -99.59
CA ALA A 5 43.47 19.85 -98.54
C ALA A 5 44.19 19.72 -97.19
N CYS A 6 44.32 20.88 -96.52
CA CYS A 6 45.07 21.13 -95.30
C CYS A 6 44.66 20.26 -94.10
N ALA A 7 45.68 19.71 -93.45
CA ALA A 7 45.62 19.32 -92.04
C ALA A 7 45.79 20.59 -91.17
N SER A 8 44.78 20.90 -90.35
CA SER A 8 44.84 21.97 -89.34
C SER A 8 44.25 21.46 -88.03
N CYS A 9 45.15 21.08 -87.14
CA CYS A 9 45.16 21.38 -85.70
C CYS A 9 43.80 21.47 -84.98
N ALA A 10 43.32 20.34 -84.44
CA ALA A 10 42.40 20.33 -83.31
C ALA A 10 43.23 20.17 -82.02
N GLY A 11 43.62 21.30 -81.42
CA GLY A 11 44.27 21.35 -80.12
C GLY A 11 43.31 20.91 -79.02
N ASN A 12 43.55 19.73 -78.45
CA ASN A 12 42.86 19.23 -77.27
C ASN A 12 43.40 19.95 -76.02
N GLN A 13 42.83 21.12 -75.70
CA GLN A 13 43.03 21.77 -74.41
C GLN A 13 42.14 21.08 -73.36
N ASN A 14 42.59 19.92 -72.89
CA ASN A 14 42.03 19.31 -71.68
C ASN A 14 42.35 20.23 -70.48
N HIS A 15 41.36 21.04 -70.12
CA HIS A 15 41.38 21.98 -69.03
C HIS A 15 41.63 21.29 -67.67
N PRO A 16 42.64 21.70 -66.87
CA PRO A 16 42.93 21.16 -65.54
C PRO A 16 41.88 21.52 -64.45
N LYS A 17 40.75 22.15 -64.81
CA LYS A 17 39.72 22.61 -63.85
C LYS A 17 38.92 21.47 -63.21
N VAL A 18 38.83 20.30 -63.84
CA VAL A 18 37.99 19.19 -63.33
C VAL A 18 38.65 18.48 -62.14
N LEU A 19 39.98 18.42 -62.09
CA LEU A 19 40.70 17.75 -61.00
C LEU A 19 40.60 18.52 -59.66
N TYR A 20 40.60 19.86 -59.71
CA TYR A 20 40.55 20.70 -58.51
C TYR A 20 39.20 20.61 -57.78
N LEU A 21 38.09 20.49 -58.52
CA LEU A 21 36.74 20.36 -57.96
C LEU A 21 36.49 19.01 -57.26
N HIS A 22 37.13 17.94 -57.72
CA HIS A 22 36.98 16.63 -57.10
C HIS A 22 37.78 16.51 -55.80
N HIS A 23 38.96 17.15 -55.75
CA HIS A 23 39.79 17.14 -54.55
C HIS A 23 39.17 17.95 -53.40
N THR A 24 38.60 19.12 -53.70
CA THR A 24 37.96 19.97 -52.66
C THR A 24 36.72 19.32 -52.05
N LYS A 25 35.91 18.58 -52.83
CA LYS A 25 34.75 17.83 -52.32
C LYS A 25 35.13 16.74 -51.31
N GLU A 26 36.19 15.98 -51.59
CA GLU A 26 36.65 14.93 -50.68
C GLU A 26 37.25 15.50 -49.38
N VAL A 27 37.96 16.62 -49.47
CA VAL A 27 38.47 17.34 -48.28
C VAL A 27 37.31 17.86 -47.44
N MET A 28 36.29 18.46 -48.07
CA MET A 28 35.10 18.99 -47.37
C MET A 28 34.28 17.87 -46.71
N LYS A 29 34.12 16.72 -47.38
CA LYS A 29 33.42 15.55 -46.84
C LYS A 29 34.13 14.96 -45.61
N ARG A 30 35.46 14.90 -45.62
CA ARG A 30 36.25 14.47 -44.46
C ARG A 30 36.14 15.46 -43.30
N ALA A 31 36.19 16.76 -43.58
CA ALA A 31 36.04 17.80 -42.57
C ALA A 31 34.65 17.72 -41.90
N MET A 32 33.60 17.61 -42.70
CA MET A 32 32.21 17.55 -42.22
C MET A 32 31.95 16.32 -41.33
N ARG A 33 32.51 15.15 -41.68
CA ARG A 33 32.42 13.94 -40.85
C ARG A 33 33.08 14.13 -39.47
N LYS A 34 34.24 14.80 -39.41
CA LYS A 34 34.90 15.08 -38.13
C LYS A 34 34.08 16.02 -37.26
N THR A 35 33.50 17.07 -37.85
CA THR A 35 32.65 18.02 -37.12
C THR A 35 31.41 17.35 -36.52
N ILE A 36 30.76 16.44 -37.26
CA ILE A 36 29.58 15.70 -36.78
C ILE A 36 29.94 14.81 -35.58
N ILE A 37 31.09 14.11 -35.63
CA ILE A 37 31.53 13.24 -34.54
C ILE A 37 31.83 14.05 -33.28
N ILE A 38 32.51 15.20 -33.42
CA ILE A 38 32.84 16.07 -32.28
C ILE A 38 31.57 16.66 -31.65
N ALA A 39 30.62 17.13 -32.47
CA ALA A 39 29.36 17.67 -31.97
C ALA A 39 28.53 16.60 -31.25
N GLY A 40 28.47 15.38 -31.79
CA GLY A 40 27.78 14.26 -31.14
C GLY A 40 28.39 13.91 -29.77
N ALA A 41 29.72 13.83 -29.68
CA ALA A 41 30.41 13.56 -28.43
C ALA A 41 30.16 14.66 -27.37
N ALA A 42 30.18 15.93 -27.77
CA ALA A 42 29.89 17.05 -26.87
C ALA A 42 28.46 16.98 -26.30
N ILE A 43 27.46 16.68 -27.15
CA ILE A 43 26.07 16.52 -26.71
C ILE A 43 25.94 15.36 -25.72
N CYS A 44 26.55 14.21 -25.99
CA CYS A 44 26.52 13.07 -25.07
C CYS A 44 27.15 13.40 -23.71
N ILE A 45 28.26 14.13 -23.69
CA ILE A 45 28.92 14.55 -22.43
C ILE A 45 28.01 15.50 -21.65
N ILE A 46 27.37 16.46 -22.30
CA ILE A 46 26.43 17.39 -21.65
C ILE A 46 25.23 16.63 -21.08
N CYS A 47 24.64 15.70 -21.83
CA CYS A 47 23.54 14.88 -21.34
C CYS A 47 23.95 14.03 -20.13
N ALA A 48 25.13 13.40 -20.17
CA ALA A 48 25.64 12.62 -19.05
C ALA A 48 25.91 13.48 -17.80
N ALA A 49 26.42 14.71 -17.98
CA ALA A 49 26.64 15.65 -16.89
C ALA A 49 25.33 16.11 -16.24
N VAL A 50 24.30 16.42 -17.05
CA VAL A 50 22.96 16.80 -16.56
C VAL A 50 22.31 15.65 -15.79
N ILE A 51 22.39 14.41 -16.31
CA ILE A 51 21.87 13.23 -15.62
C ILE A 51 22.64 12.98 -14.32
N SER A 52 23.97 13.07 -14.34
CA SER A 52 24.80 12.88 -13.14
C SER A 52 24.53 13.93 -12.08
N TYR A 53 24.36 15.20 -12.48
CA TYR A 53 24.00 16.29 -11.58
C TYR A 53 22.63 16.06 -10.94
N ALA A 54 21.63 15.65 -11.74
CA ALA A 54 20.30 15.31 -11.22
C ALA A 54 20.31 14.10 -10.26
N VAL A 55 21.19 13.12 -10.47
CA VAL A 55 21.37 11.97 -9.56
C VAL A 55 22.06 12.40 -8.27
N ILE A 56 23.09 13.24 -8.33
CA ILE A 56 23.81 13.74 -7.14
C ILE A 56 22.91 14.63 -6.28
N GLU A 57 22.11 15.53 -6.88
CA GLU A 57 21.14 16.35 -6.13
C GLU A 57 20.05 15.50 -5.46
N ARG A 58 19.73 14.32 -6.00
CA ARG A 58 18.79 13.38 -5.37
C ARG A 58 19.45 12.49 -4.31
N GLY A 59 20.69 12.08 -4.51
CA GLY A 59 21.38 11.14 -3.62
C GLY A 59 22.05 11.77 -2.40
N GLY A 60 22.19 13.10 -2.37
CA GLY A 60 22.81 13.83 -1.26
C GLY A 60 21.83 14.41 -0.24
N ARG A 61 20.52 14.23 -0.42
CA ARG A 61 19.56 14.52 0.66
C ARG A 61 19.64 13.34 1.60
N ASP A 62 20.12 13.58 2.82
CA ASP A 62 19.96 12.62 3.90
C ASP A 62 18.47 12.28 3.95
N ALA A 63 18.11 11.09 3.48
CA ALA A 63 16.75 10.60 3.63
C ALA A 63 16.42 10.77 5.10
N ILE A 64 15.25 11.37 5.41
CA ILE A 64 14.77 11.40 6.79
C ILE A 64 14.81 9.93 7.22
N PRO A 65 15.65 9.56 8.20
CA PRO A 65 16.09 8.18 8.36
C PRO A 65 14.94 7.31 8.84
N SER A 66 14.08 6.82 7.93
CA SER A 66 12.77 6.19 8.18
C SER A 66 12.20 6.56 9.54
N GLN A 67 12.22 7.85 9.84
CA GLN A 67 12.06 8.29 11.21
C GLN A 67 10.57 8.22 11.47
N ASP A 68 10.18 7.60 12.59
CA ASP A 68 8.79 7.54 13.00
C ASP A 68 8.32 8.99 13.20
N LEU A 69 7.71 9.56 12.16
CA LEU A 69 7.18 10.92 12.22
C LEU A 69 6.00 10.92 13.17
N THR A 70 5.96 11.93 14.03
CA THR A 70 4.90 12.11 15.02
C THR A 70 4.30 13.50 14.88
N LEU A 71 3.07 13.66 15.33
CA LEU A 71 2.37 14.94 15.30
C LEU A 71 3.12 16.02 16.13
N SER A 72 3.93 15.62 17.12
CA SER A 72 4.83 16.51 17.85
C SER A 72 5.95 17.14 17.01
N ASP A 73 6.24 16.60 15.83
CA ASP A 73 7.18 17.19 14.89
C ASP A 73 6.62 18.43 14.17
N TYR A 74 5.30 18.64 14.23
CA TYR A 74 4.68 19.92 13.90
C TYR A 74 4.89 20.92 15.05
N PRO A 75 5.25 22.20 14.78
CA PRO A 75 5.33 22.83 13.46
C PRO A 75 6.72 22.74 12.80
N LYS A 76 7.72 22.19 13.50
CA LYS A 76 9.14 22.32 13.14
C LYS A 76 9.47 21.74 11.76
N LEU A 77 8.88 20.60 11.38
CA LEU A 77 9.08 20.01 10.04
C LEU A 77 8.54 20.89 8.91
N PHE A 78 7.57 21.76 9.21
CA PHE A 78 6.90 22.62 8.24
C PHE A 78 7.39 24.08 8.31
N GLU A 79 8.44 24.37 9.07
CA GLU A 79 9.03 25.73 9.17
C GLU A 79 9.49 26.25 7.81
N LYS A 80 9.99 25.38 6.92
CA LYS A 80 10.54 25.76 5.62
C LYS A 80 9.99 24.89 4.52
N GLU A 81 9.91 25.49 3.32
CA GLU A 81 9.51 24.80 2.10
C GLU A 81 8.19 24.04 2.30
N ALA A 82 7.22 24.64 2.99
CA ALA A 82 5.89 24.06 3.21
C ALA A 82 4.85 24.75 2.32
N VAL A 83 3.90 23.96 1.81
CA VAL A 83 2.69 24.46 1.15
C VAL A 83 1.46 23.76 1.70
N ILE A 84 0.36 24.50 1.77
CA ILE A 84 -0.94 23.96 2.14
C ILE A 84 -1.73 23.69 0.86
N VAL A 85 -2.28 22.49 0.72
CA VAL A 85 -2.98 22.01 -0.47
C VAL A 85 -4.44 21.79 -0.12
N ILE A 86 -5.32 22.52 -0.80
CA ILE A 86 -6.77 22.33 -0.68
C ILE A 86 -7.37 21.87 -2.01
N GLY A 87 -8.49 21.17 -1.93
CA GLY A 87 -9.27 20.76 -3.08
C GLY A 87 -9.79 21.95 -3.90
N GLU A 88 -10.00 21.76 -5.21
CA GLU A 88 -10.58 22.79 -6.08
C GLU A 88 -11.97 23.24 -5.63
N ASN A 89 -12.73 22.29 -5.09
CA ASN A 89 -14.09 22.47 -4.61
C ASN A 89 -14.14 22.57 -3.09
N ALA A 90 -13.03 22.96 -2.46
CA ALA A 90 -12.97 23.16 -1.02
C ALA A 90 -14.08 24.13 -0.55
N SER A 91 -14.80 23.68 0.47
CA SER A 91 -15.81 24.45 1.18
C SER A 91 -15.21 25.70 1.82
N GLN A 92 -16.08 26.57 2.32
CA GLN A 92 -15.64 27.73 3.07
C GLN A 92 -14.93 27.32 4.38
N ILE A 93 -15.41 26.27 5.05
CA ILE A 93 -14.82 25.75 6.29
C ILE A 93 -13.43 25.15 6.03
N GLU A 94 -13.24 24.41 4.93
CA GLU A 94 -11.93 23.87 4.55
C GLU A 94 -10.91 24.99 4.28
N LYS A 95 -11.34 26.08 3.63
CA LYS A 95 -10.49 27.26 3.39
C LYS A 95 -10.13 27.99 4.68
N GLU A 96 -11.10 28.19 5.56
CA GLU A 96 -10.88 28.80 6.88
C GLU A 96 -9.91 27.95 7.72
N SER A 97 -10.03 26.62 7.67
CA SER A 97 -9.11 25.70 8.33
C SER A 97 -7.69 25.81 7.76
N ALA A 98 -7.55 25.92 6.43
CA ALA A 98 -6.27 26.15 5.78
C ALA A 98 -5.64 27.50 6.17
N GLU A 99 -6.44 28.57 6.23
CA GLU A 99 -5.99 29.89 6.66
C GLU A 99 -5.57 29.89 8.13
N ALA A 100 -6.30 29.20 9.00
CA ALA A 100 -5.96 29.04 10.41
C ALA A 100 -4.62 28.32 10.59
N ILE A 101 -4.41 27.20 9.88
CA ILE A 101 -3.13 26.46 9.89
C ILE A 101 -1.98 27.33 9.36
N ALA A 102 -2.21 28.08 8.27
CA ALA A 102 -1.19 28.98 7.73
C ALA A 102 -0.80 30.07 8.73
N ALA A 103 -1.79 30.66 9.41
CA ALA A 103 -1.57 31.68 10.43
C ALA A 103 -0.88 31.10 11.67
N ASN A 104 -1.24 29.88 12.09
CA ASN A 104 -0.58 29.19 13.19
C ASN A 104 0.91 28.94 12.88
N LEU A 105 1.23 28.43 11.69
CA LEU A 105 2.62 28.27 11.23
C LEU A 105 3.38 29.59 11.18
N GLU A 106 2.76 30.66 10.67
CA GLU A 106 3.35 32.00 10.66
C GLU A 106 3.67 32.48 12.09
N ASN A 107 2.76 32.27 13.04
CA ASN A 107 2.95 32.66 14.43
C ASN A 107 4.04 31.84 15.13
N LEU A 108 4.09 30.53 14.92
CA LEU A 108 5.03 29.63 15.59
C LEU A 108 6.43 29.64 14.96
N THR A 109 6.52 29.86 13.65
CA THR A 109 7.77 29.69 12.89
C THR A 109 8.27 30.96 12.21
N GLY A 110 7.43 31.99 12.11
CA GLY A 110 7.69 33.21 11.34
C GLY A 110 7.50 33.05 9.84
N ASN A 111 7.15 31.86 9.34
CA ASN A 111 6.95 31.58 7.92
C ASN A 111 5.49 31.22 7.64
N LYS A 112 4.83 31.99 6.78
CA LYS A 112 3.48 31.69 6.30
C LYS A 112 3.55 30.83 5.03
N PRO A 113 3.08 29.57 5.05
CA PRO A 113 3.04 28.75 3.85
C PRO A 113 2.04 29.30 2.82
N GLU A 114 2.30 29.06 1.53
CA GLU A 114 1.34 29.36 0.48
C GLU A 114 0.20 28.34 0.49
N ILE A 115 -1.04 28.80 0.36
CA ILE A 115 -2.22 27.94 0.17
C ILE A 115 -2.46 27.81 -1.34
N ILE A 116 -2.36 26.59 -1.85
CA ILE A 116 -2.53 26.27 -3.27
C ILE A 116 -3.70 25.32 -3.49
N SER A 117 -4.31 25.42 -4.67
CA SER A 117 -5.26 24.41 -5.15
C SER A 117 -4.51 23.15 -5.57
N SER A 118 -5.12 21.98 -5.35
CA SER A 118 -4.62 20.69 -5.81
C SER A 118 -4.27 20.65 -7.31
N LYS A 119 -4.88 21.48 -8.17
CA LYS A 119 -4.48 21.63 -9.59
C LYS A 119 -3.02 22.02 -9.82
N LYS A 120 -2.42 22.71 -8.86
CA LYS A 120 -1.05 23.24 -8.97
C LYS A 120 -0.02 22.33 -8.31
N ILE A 121 -0.43 21.22 -7.69
CA ILE A 121 0.41 20.41 -6.80
C ILE A 121 1.62 19.76 -7.48
N GLU A 122 1.53 19.46 -8.78
CA GLU A 122 2.60 18.80 -9.53
C GLU A 122 3.96 19.51 -9.43
N SER A 123 3.95 20.84 -9.37
CA SER A 123 5.17 21.65 -9.24
C SER A 123 5.74 21.68 -7.83
N PHE A 124 5.01 21.21 -6.81
CA PHE A 124 5.37 21.34 -5.40
C PHE A 124 5.65 20.00 -4.72
N LYS A 125 4.97 18.92 -5.12
CA LYS A 125 5.01 17.63 -4.39
C LYS A 125 6.39 16.98 -4.28
N TYR A 126 7.35 17.33 -5.14
CA TYR A 126 8.71 16.79 -5.14
C TYR A 126 9.74 17.61 -4.35
N THR A 127 9.37 18.81 -3.88
CA THR A 127 10.34 19.75 -3.27
C THR A 127 9.85 20.38 -1.98
N TYR A 128 8.58 20.23 -1.65
CA TYR A 128 7.96 20.85 -0.48
C TYR A 128 7.47 19.82 0.53
N ASN A 129 7.47 20.21 1.80
CA ASN A 129 6.61 19.61 2.80
C ASN A 129 5.15 19.96 2.50
N LEU A 130 4.26 18.99 2.63
CA LEU A 130 2.87 19.14 2.20
C LEU A 130 1.95 19.12 3.41
N ILE A 131 1.01 20.06 3.50
CA ILE A 131 -0.12 19.97 4.41
C ILE A 131 -1.36 19.86 3.54
N ILE A 132 -1.99 18.70 3.50
CA ILE A 132 -3.12 18.43 2.62
C ILE A 132 -4.38 18.46 3.46
N ILE A 133 -5.32 19.33 3.09
CA ILE A 133 -6.56 19.55 3.84
C ILE A 133 -7.74 19.22 2.94
N GLY A 134 -8.72 18.52 3.49
CA GLY A 134 -10.07 18.46 2.94
C GLY A 134 -10.76 17.13 3.12
N MET A 135 -11.89 16.97 2.43
CA MET A 135 -12.62 15.71 2.38
C MET A 135 -12.25 14.94 1.11
N PRO A 136 -12.41 13.60 1.08
CA PRO A 136 -12.21 12.80 -0.14
C PRO A 136 -12.96 13.34 -1.35
N LYS A 137 -14.17 13.86 -1.13
CA LYS A 137 -15.05 14.40 -2.19
C LYS A 137 -14.61 15.77 -2.73
N THR A 138 -14.02 16.63 -1.90
CA THR A 138 -13.64 18.00 -2.26
C THR A 138 -12.19 18.10 -2.71
N ASN A 139 -11.33 17.21 -2.21
CA ASN A 139 -9.91 17.14 -2.54
C ASN A 139 -9.52 15.79 -3.16
N PRO A 140 -9.70 15.61 -4.49
CA PRO A 140 -9.41 14.33 -5.16
C PRO A 140 -7.92 13.96 -5.13
N PHE A 141 -7.01 14.87 -4.76
CA PHE A 141 -5.60 14.54 -4.59
C PHE A 141 -5.36 13.54 -3.45
N LEU A 142 -6.27 13.47 -2.48
CA LEU A 142 -6.23 12.46 -1.41
C LEU A 142 -6.32 11.03 -1.97
N GLU A 143 -7.00 10.80 -3.10
CA GLU A 143 -7.02 9.47 -3.73
C GLU A 143 -5.63 9.04 -4.22
N GLU A 144 -4.82 9.99 -4.73
CA GLU A 144 -3.44 9.71 -5.15
C GLU A 144 -2.57 9.40 -3.93
N VAL A 145 -2.71 10.17 -2.85
CA VAL A 145 -2.03 9.92 -1.57
C VAL A 145 -2.33 8.51 -1.04
N HIS A 146 -3.61 8.15 -0.95
CA HIS A 146 -4.07 6.84 -0.46
C HIS A 146 -3.66 5.68 -1.39
N ALA A 147 -3.41 5.94 -2.67
CA ALA A 147 -2.92 4.92 -3.59
C ALA A 147 -1.41 4.65 -3.46
N MET A 148 -0.65 5.63 -2.93
CA MET A 148 0.81 5.57 -2.82
C MET A 148 1.30 5.34 -1.38
N THR A 149 0.42 5.51 -0.40
CA THR A 149 0.75 5.42 1.02
C THR A 149 -0.21 4.48 1.73
N ASN A 150 0.13 4.19 2.97
CA ASN A 150 -0.66 3.47 3.95
C ASN A 150 -1.31 4.43 4.96
N ALA A 151 -1.60 5.68 4.53
CA ALA A 151 -2.35 6.64 5.31
C ALA A 151 -3.74 6.09 5.66
N THR A 152 -4.25 6.51 6.81
CA THR A 152 -5.59 6.18 7.29
C THR A 152 -6.62 6.77 6.34
N ARG A 153 -7.37 5.90 5.68
CA ARG A 153 -8.34 6.33 4.68
C ARG A 153 -9.59 6.89 5.34
N VAL A 154 -9.87 8.16 5.09
CA VAL A 154 -11.12 8.81 5.49
C VAL A 154 -12.21 8.56 4.43
N THR A 155 -13.42 8.29 4.88
CA THR A 155 -14.63 8.15 4.05
C THR A 155 -15.77 8.99 4.63
N GLU A 156 -16.94 8.97 3.99
CA GLU A 156 -18.14 9.60 4.56
C GLU A 156 -18.59 8.86 5.85
N GLU A 157 -18.25 7.57 6.00
CA GLU A 157 -18.61 6.74 7.17
C GLU A 157 -17.52 6.68 8.26
N PHE A 158 -16.25 6.66 7.89
CA PHE A 158 -15.12 6.62 8.84
C PHE A 158 -14.32 7.92 8.77
N PRO A 159 -13.99 8.57 9.90
CA PRO A 159 -14.16 8.10 11.29
C PRO A 159 -15.57 8.24 11.88
N GLY A 160 -16.46 8.98 11.22
CA GLY A 160 -17.83 9.24 11.65
C GLY A 160 -18.22 10.68 11.40
N GLU A 161 -19.52 11.01 11.45
CA GLU A 161 -20.01 12.38 11.24
C GLU A 161 -19.38 13.36 12.25
N GLY A 162 -18.92 14.51 11.75
CA GLY A 162 -18.22 15.53 12.50
C GLY A 162 -16.81 15.14 12.93
N GLU A 163 -16.28 14.02 12.45
CA GLU A 163 -14.98 13.49 12.83
C GLU A 163 -13.99 13.50 11.66
N GLY A 164 -12.71 13.57 11.99
CA GLY A 164 -11.62 13.64 11.02
C GLY A 164 -10.38 12.90 11.51
N VAL A 165 -9.38 12.81 10.64
CA VAL A 165 -8.08 12.22 10.92
C VAL A 165 -7.01 13.29 10.73
N LEU A 166 -6.14 13.40 11.72
CA LEU A 166 -4.86 14.09 11.59
C LEU A 166 -3.77 13.03 11.52
N GLU A 167 -2.94 13.07 10.48
CA GLU A 167 -1.89 12.06 10.28
C GLU A 167 -0.65 12.64 9.60
N ILE A 168 0.52 12.35 10.14
CA ILE A 168 1.81 12.78 9.57
C ILE A 168 2.62 11.57 9.10
N LEU A 169 3.16 11.68 7.89
CA LEU A 169 3.88 10.61 7.21
C LEU A 169 4.91 11.17 6.23
N PRO A 170 5.90 10.38 5.78
CA PRO A 170 6.80 10.79 4.72
C PRO A 170 6.04 11.15 3.44
N ASN A 171 6.51 12.16 2.73
CA ASN A 171 5.97 12.53 1.43
C ASN A 171 6.31 11.42 0.41
N PRO A 172 5.30 10.79 -0.25
CA PRO A 172 5.53 9.64 -1.12
C PRO A 172 6.28 9.98 -2.43
N TRP A 173 6.41 11.26 -2.78
CA TRP A 173 7.16 11.71 -3.95
C TRP A 173 8.61 12.12 -3.63
N ASP A 174 8.90 12.42 -2.36
CA ASP A 174 10.23 12.70 -1.83
C ASP A 174 10.29 12.37 -0.33
N GLU A 175 10.86 11.22 0.02
CA GLU A 175 10.97 10.73 1.41
C GLU A 175 11.80 11.64 2.33
N SER A 176 12.56 12.61 1.78
CA SER A 176 13.23 13.65 2.56
C SER A 176 12.31 14.79 3.01
N LYS A 177 11.03 14.72 2.64
CA LYS A 177 9.97 15.68 3.00
C LYS A 177 8.88 15.00 3.80
N ALA A 178 8.16 15.79 4.59
CA ALA A 178 7.02 15.36 5.37
C ALA A 178 5.70 15.76 4.70
N MET A 179 4.65 15.01 5.02
CA MET A 179 3.27 15.27 4.63
C MET A 179 2.40 15.18 5.87
N LEU A 180 1.55 16.18 6.09
CA LEU A 180 0.52 16.20 7.12
C LEU A 180 -0.85 16.19 6.45
N LEU A 181 -1.67 15.23 6.79
CA LEU A 181 -3.04 15.06 6.34
C LEU A 181 -3.99 15.62 7.40
N VAL A 182 -4.90 16.48 6.97
CA VAL A 182 -6.02 17.02 7.76
C VAL A 182 -7.30 16.67 7.02
N GLU A 183 -7.77 15.45 7.23
CA GLU A 183 -8.91 14.88 6.52
C GLU A 183 -10.15 14.86 7.41
N GLY A 184 -11.32 15.17 6.85
CA GLY A 184 -12.61 15.03 7.53
C GLY A 184 -13.53 14.11 6.77
N SER A 185 -14.35 13.33 7.50
CA SER A 185 -15.50 12.66 6.88
C SER A 185 -16.50 13.67 6.32
N ASP A 186 -16.56 14.84 6.97
CA ASP A 186 -17.28 16.04 6.56
C ASP A 186 -16.48 17.32 6.87
N GLU A 187 -17.09 18.48 6.61
CA GLU A 187 -16.48 19.80 6.82
C GLU A 187 -16.15 20.08 8.30
N TRP A 188 -16.90 19.52 9.24
CA TRP A 188 -16.68 19.69 10.68
C TRP A 188 -15.52 18.83 11.18
N GLY A 189 -15.33 17.64 10.61
CA GLY A 189 -14.13 16.83 10.81
C GLY A 189 -12.86 17.56 10.39
N VAL A 190 -12.88 18.22 9.22
CA VAL A 190 -11.76 19.07 8.76
C VAL A 190 -11.52 20.22 9.74
N LYS A 191 -12.59 20.89 10.18
CA LYS A 191 -12.50 21.98 11.14
C LYS A 191 -11.89 21.53 12.46
N ALA A 192 -12.31 20.38 12.98
CA ALA A 192 -11.76 19.80 14.19
C ALA A 192 -10.26 19.54 14.05
N GLY A 193 -9.82 18.98 12.92
CA GLY A 193 -8.40 18.80 12.61
C GLY A 193 -7.63 20.12 12.57
N GLY A 194 -8.19 21.14 11.92
CA GLY A 194 -7.60 22.47 11.86
C GLY A 194 -7.43 23.15 13.22
N GLU A 195 -8.32 22.90 14.19
CA GLU A 195 -8.19 23.45 15.55
C GLU A 195 -7.29 22.61 16.48
N ILE A 196 -7.34 21.27 16.37
CA ILE A 196 -6.51 20.37 17.22
C ILE A 196 -5.02 20.46 16.87
N ILE A 197 -4.68 20.83 15.64
CA ILE A 197 -3.27 20.95 15.20
C ILE A 197 -2.43 21.87 16.10
N GLU A 198 -3.04 22.85 16.78
CA GLU A 198 -2.29 23.73 17.68
C GLU A 198 -1.81 23.01 18.96
N GLN A 199 -2.45 21.88 19.29
CA GLN A 199 -2.21 21.07 20.48
C GLN A 199 -1.31 19.85 20.18
N THR A 200 -0.93 19.62 18.91
CA THR A 200 -0.20 18.40 18.50
C THR A 200 1.24 18.35 19.00
N GLN A 201 1.81 19.46 19.47
CA GLN A 201 3.18 19.51 20.02
C GLN A 201 3.39 18.55 21.21
N GLU A 202 2.31 18.14 21.86
CA GLU A 202 2.34 17.21 23.00
C GLU A 202 2.02 15.76 22.60
N LEU A 203 1.70 15.50 21.32
CA LEU A 203 1.23 14.21 20.83
C LEU A 203 2.36 13.43 20.15
N ASN A 204 2.83 12.38 20.82
CA ASN A 204 3.85 11.46 20.29
C ASN A 204 3.23 10.31 19.47
N GLU A 205 2.26 10.64 18.62
CA GLU A 205 1.52 9.71 17.77
C GLU A 205 1.60 10.17 16.32
N ALA A 206 1.67 9.24 15.37
CA ALA A 206 1.69 9.57 13.94
C ALA A 206 0.30 9.97 13.42
N ASN A 207 -0.77 9.43 14.02
CA ASN A 207 -2.14 9.73 13.64
C ASN A 207 -3.09 9.76 14.85
N ILE A 208 -4.17 10.53 14.74
CA ILE A 208 -5.26 10.61 15.72
C ILE A 208 -6.60 10.80 15.03
N VAL A 209 -7.68 10.36 15.69
CA VAL A 209 -9.05 10.74 15.31
C VAL A 209 -9.47 11.96 16.13
N VAL A 210 -9.95 12.98 15.43
CA VAL A 210 -10.47 14.22 16.00
C VAL A 210 -11.95 14.35 15.71
N GLY A 211 -12.65 15.16 16.49
CA GLY A 211 -14.08 15.37 16.30
C GLY A 211 -14.55 16.73 16.75
N TRP A 212 -15.61 17.22 16.10
CA TRP A 212 -16.29 18.45 16.47
C TRP A 212 -17.45 18.13 17.42
N LYS A 213 -17.46 18.74 18.61
CA LYS A 213 -18.57 18.68 19.56
C LYS A 213 -19.08 20.09 19.85
N GLU A 214 -20.17 20.23 20.61
CA GLU A 214 -20.77 21.54 20.93
C GLU A 214 -19.77 22.52 21.59
N SER A 215 -18.78 21.98 22.31
CA SER A 215 -17.72 22.74 22.98
C SER A 215 -16.51 23.07 22.12
N GLY A 216 -16.48 22.64 20.85
CA GLY A 216 -15.34 22.78 19.94
C GLY A 216 -14.68 21.45 19.58
N ALA A 217 -13.46 21.52 19.05
CA ALA A 217 -12.70 20.36 18.64
C ALA A 217 -12.20 19.54 19.84
N VAL A 218 -12.25 18.20 19.73
CA VAL A 218 -11.75 17.25 20.73
C VAL A 218 -11.00 16.12 20.05
N ILE A 219 -10.03 15.53 20.76
CA ILE A 219 -9.43 14.25 20.36
C ILE A 219 -10.43 13.15 20.74
N VAL A 220 -10.91 12.37 19.77
CA VAL A 220 -11.95 11.37 19.98
C VAL A 220 -11.35 10.09 20.53
N LYS A 221 -10.40 9.48 19.80
CA LYS A 221 -9.60 8.30 20.20
C LYS A 221 -8.38 8.14 19.28
N GLU A 222 -7.39 7.36 19.71
CA GLU A 222 -6.46 6.68 18.79
C GLU A 222 -7.27 5.83 17.80
N PRO A 223 -7.00 5.87 16.48
CA PRO A 223 -7.66 4.98 15.55
C PRO A 223 -7.41 3.53 16.00
N PRO A 224 -8.40 2.64 15.89
CA PRO A 224 -8.23 1.26 16.32
C PRO A 224 -7.03 0.65 15.58
N LEU A 225 -5.99 0.27 16.36
CA LEU A 225 -4.72 -0.31 15.89
C LEU A 225 -4.88 -1.52 14.94
N GLY A 226 -6.09 -2.06 14.79
CA GLY A 226 -6.43 -3.17 13.89
C GLY A 226 -6.66 -2.82 12.42
N GLN A 227 -6.67 -1.55 12.01
CA GLN A 227 -6.87 -1.16 10.59
C GLN A 227 -5.58 -0.86 9.80
N VAL A 228 -4.39 -1.04 10.38
CA VAL A 228 -3.09 -0.81 9.69
C VAL A 228 -2.68 -1.99 8.76
N MET A 229 -3.52 -3.01 8.57
CA MET A 229 -3.22 -4.14 7.69
C MET A 229 -4.20 -4.24 6.51
N SER A 230 -3.94 -3.51 5.43
CA SER A 230 -4.04 -4.05 4.05
C SER A 230 -3.25 -3.21 3.04
N ALA A 231 -2.00 -3.60 2.77
CA ALA A 231 -1.50 -3.58 1.39
C ALA A 231 -2.28 -4.66 0.62
N GLY A 232 -3.48 -4.31 0.19
CA GLY A 232 -4.40 -5.22 -0.47
C GLY A 232 -5.69 -4.48 -0.83
N LYS A 233 -5.68 -3.79 -1.96
CA LYS A 233 -6.81 -3.17 -2.68
C LYS A 233 -8.23 -3.52 -2.16
N HIS A 234 -8.99 -2.48 -1.80
CA HIS A 234 -10.46 -2.27 -1.92
C HIS A 234 -11.48 -3.10 -1.05
N TYR A 235 -11.99 -2.46 0.04
CA TYR A 235 -13.34 -2.32 0.68
C TYR A 235 -14.46 -3.42 0.68
N PRO A 236 -15.54 -3.34 1.53
CA PRO A 236 -15.74 -2.81 2.92
C PRO A 236 -16.67 -3.64 3.88
N SER A 237 -16.75 -3.17 5.15
CA SER A 237 -17.85 -3.17 6.19
C SER A 237 -18.34 -4.44 6.95
N GLU A 238 -18.24 -4.34 8.30
CA GLU A 238 -18.75 -5.14 9.46
C GLU A 238 -20.27 -5.48 9.52
N PRO A 239 -20.82 -6.16 10.58
CA PRO A 239 -20.28 -7.17 11.54
C PRO A 239 -21.23 -8.37 11.81
N PHE A 240 -20.81 -9.53 12.35
CA PHE A 240 -21.57 -10.23 13.44
C PHE A 240 -20.71 -11.19 14.29
N ARG A 241 -21.11 -11.22 15.56
CA ARG A 241 -20.71 -11.92 16.80
C ARG A 241 -20.95 -13.43 16.76
N ILE A 242 -20.07 -14.28 17.34
CA ILE A 242 -20.37 -15.72 17.60
C ILE A 242 -19.76 -16.20 18.95
N GLU A 243 -20.56 -16.99 19.69
CA GLU A 243 -20.28 -17.64 20.98
C GLU A 243 -19.80 -19.11 20.80
N LYS A 244 -19.14 -19.69 21.82
CA LYS A 244 -18.57 -21.07 21.87
C LYS A 244 -19.61 -22.19 21.73
N TYR A 245 -19.26 -23.29 21.05
CA TYR A 245 -20.06 -24.51 20.96
C TYR A 245 -19.23 -25.81 20.92
N ASN A 246 -19.70 -26.87 21.61
CA ASN A 246 -19.21 -28.25 21.45
C ASN A 246 -19.75 -28.86 20.14
N ALA A 247 -18.93 -29.60 19.38
CA ALA A 247 -19.31 -30.24 18.11
C ALA A 247 -20.64 -31.05 18.17
N SER A 248 -20.90 -31.75 19.27
CA SER A 248 -22.16 -32.48 19.47
C SER A 248 -23.36 -31.52 19.68
N GLU A 249 -23.15 -30.41 20.41
CA GLU A 249 -24.14 -29.36 20.62
C GLU A 249 -24.37 -28.50 19.35
N VAL A 250 -23.33 -28.26 18.53
CA VAL A 250 -23.45 -27.61 17.20
C VAL A 250 -24.40 -28.40 16.31
N ILE A 251 -24.26 -29.72 16.32
CA ILE A 251 -25.06 -30.63 15.49
C ILE A 251 -26.49 -30.78 16.05
N GLU A 252 -26.70 -30.71 17.36
CA GLU A 252 -28.05 -30.72 17.95
C GLU A 252 -28.79 -29.40 17.74
N LYS A 253 -28.14 -28.26 17.97
CA LYS A 253 -28.74 -26.92 17.85
C LYS A 253 -29.13 -26.58 16.41
N ALA A 254 -28.38 -27.07 15.43
CA ALA A 254 -28.71 -26.96 14.01
C ALA A 254 -29.93 -27.81 13.58
N LYS A 255 -30.37 -28.79 14.39
CA LYS A 255 -31.60 -29.56 14.16
C LYS A 255 -32.84 -28.92 14.78
N GLU A 256 -32.69 -28.05 15.77
CA GLU A 256 -33.78 -27.35 16.46
C GLU A 256 -34.21 -26.05 15.76
N THR A 257 -33.27 -25.36 15.10
CA THR A 257 -33.56 -24.22 14.23
C THR A 257 -33.99 -24.77 12.86
N ASP A 258 -35.22 -24.48 12.41
CA ASP A 258 -35.94 -25.07 11.26
C ASP A 258 -35.23 -24.88 9.89
N HIS A 259 -34.03 -25.42 9.74
CA HIS A 259 -33.13 -25.34 8.59
C HIS A 259 -32.73 -26.76 8.19
N TRP A 260 -33.00 -27.09 6.93
CA TRP A 260 -32.99 -28.45 6.43
C TRP A 260 -31.56 -28.97 6.18
N ILE A 261 -30.99 -29.68 7.15
CA ILE A 261 -29.85 -30.59 6.91
C ILE A 261 -30.40 -31.83 6.19
N ARG A 262 -30.07 -32.00 4.89
CA ARG A 262 -30.39 -33.23 4.15
C ARG A 262 -29.26 -34.24 4.32
N GLN A 263 -29.59 -35.34 4.99
CA GLN A 263 -28.69 -36.48 5.16
C GLN A 263 -28.49 -37.19 3.81
N GLY A 264 -27.32 -37.00 3.21
CA GLY A 264 -26.90 -37.64 1.96
C GLY A 264 -25.93 -38.79 2.25
N SER A 265 -26.15 -39.92 1.58
CA SER A 265 -25.41 -41.19 1.71
C SER A 265 -23.90 -41.08 1.42
N ARG A 266 -23.13 -42.06 1.93
CA ARG A 266 -21.66 -42.38 1.84
C ARG A 266 -20.88 -42.10 0.54
N TYR A 267 -21.48 -41.53 -0.50
CA TYR A 267 -20.85 -41.22 -1.77
C TYR A 267 -21.18 -39.81 -2.30
N GLY A 268 -21.45 -38.83 -1.43
CA GLY A 268 -21.67 -37.42 -1.79
C GLY A 268 -20.80 -36.43 -1.00
N PRO A 269 -20.56 -35.20 -1.52
CA PRO A 269 -19.67 -34.20 -0.89
C PRO A 269 -20.31 -33.57 0.39
N PRO A 270 -19.54 -32.81 1.19
CA PRO A 270 -19.62 -32.75 2.66
C PRO A 270 -20.72 -31.84 3.22
N TYR A 271 -20.88 -31.88 4.55
CA TYR A 271 -21.71 -30.96 5.33
C TYR A 271 -21.20 -29.52 5.17
N THR A 272 -22.07 -28.60 4.75
CA THR A 272 -21.73 -27.17 4.65
C THR A 272 -22.44 -26.40 5.76
N TYR A 273 -21.66 -25.73 6.61
CA TYR A 273 -22.16 -24.80 7.61
C TYR A 273 -21.99 -23.36 7.10
N TYR A 274 -23.02 -22.53 7.23
CA TYR A 274 -22.97 -21.10 6.88
C TYR A 274 -23.35 -20.27 8.10
N ASN A 275 -22.51 -19.30 8.45
CA ASN A 275 -22.80 -18.29 9.46
C ASN A 275 -22.80 -16.88 8.84
N GLY A 276 -23.85 -16.10 9.10
CA GLY A 276 -24.32 -14.98 8.28
C GLY A 276 -23.54 -13.66 8.34
N SER A 277 -22.23 -13.64 8.60
CA SER A 277 -21.46 -12.38 8.61
C SER A 277 -19.99 -12.44 8.20
N THR A 278 -19.42 -13.63 8.00
CA THR A 278 -18.10 -13.85 7.40
C THR A 278 -18.14 -15.12 6.55
N SER A 279 -17.45 -15.18 5.41
CA SER A 279 -17.41 -16.40 4.57
C SER A 279 -16.46 -17.45 5.18
N LYS A 280 -16.77 -17.91 6.40
CA LYS A 280 -16.09 -19.05 7.03
C LYS A 280 -16.82 -20.33 6.61
N GLU A 281 -16.09 -21.29 6.05
CA GLU A 281 -16.63 -22.59 5.65
C GLU A 281 -15.94 -23.69 6.48
N LEU A 282 -16.74 -24.46 7.22
CA LEU A 282 -16.26 -25.62 7.97
C LEU A 282 -16.63 -26.89 7.19
N TYR A 283 -15.65 -27.70 6.83
CA TYR A 283 -15.87 -28.98 6.17
C TYR A 283 -15.45 -30.12 7.09
N VAL A 284 -16.39 -31.02 7.39
CA VAL A 284 -16.11 -32.21 8.20
C VAL A 284 -16.17 -33.43 7.30
N TYR A 285 -15.10 -34.22 7.27
CA TYR A 285 -14.99 -35.43 6.46
C TYR A 285 -15.28 -36.68 7.30
N GLU A 286 -15.76 -37.75 6.66
CA GLU A 286 -16.12 -39.01 7.36
C GLU A 286 -14.91 -39.70 8.02
N GLU A 287 -13.71 -39.41 7.53
CA GLU A 287 -12.44 -39.80 8.15
C GLU A 287 -11.98 -38.75 9.19
N GLY A 288 -12.92 -38.08 9.88
CA GLY A 288 -12.81 -37.11 11.00
C GLY A 288 -11.89 -35.90 10.85
N TYR A 289 -11.46 -35.58 9.63
CA TYR A 289 -10.79 -34.32 9.34
C TYR A 289 -11.78 -33.14 9.39
N ILE A 290 -11.30 -32.00 9.92
CA ILE A 290 -12.07 -30.74 9.95
C ILE A 290 -11.30 -29.67 9.20
N VAL A 291 -11.73 -29.27 8.02
CA VAL A 291 -11.10 -28.17 7.28
C VAL A 291 -11.80 -26.87 7.64
N LEU A 292 -11.06 -25.95 8.26
CA LEU A 292 -11.53 -24.63 8.63
C LEU A 292 -11.03 -23.62 7.60
N LYS A 293 -11.91 -23.20 6.70
CA LYS A 293 -11.60 -22.15 5.74
C LYS A 293 -11.99 -20.80 6.33
N ILE A 294 -11.00 -19.95 6.55
CA ILE A 294 -11.17 -18.60 7.07
C ILE A 294 -10.91 -17.66 5.88
N ASP A 295 -11.98 -17.05 5.35
CA ASP A 295 -11.97 -16.17 4.18
C ASP A 295 -11.43 -16.84 2.88
N GLN A 296 -10.63 -16.10 2.09
CA GLN A 296 -10.04 -16.59 0.83
C GLN A 296 -8.75 -17.41 1.05
N GLU A 297 -8.34 -17.61 2.31
CA GLU A 297 -7.21 -18.47 2.69
C GLU A 297 -7.70 -19.80 3.23
N SER A 298 -7.05 -20.88 2.80
CA SER A 298 -7.45 -22.25 3.17
C SER A 298 -6.49 -22.80 4.21
N TYR A 299 -6.92 -22.85 5.47
CA TYR A 299 -6.20 -23.57 6.52
C TYR A 299 -6.79 -24.98 6.60
N THR A 300 -5.96 -26.00 6.37
CA THR A 300 -6.42 -27.39 6.47
C THR A 300 -6.01 -27.90 7.83
N LEU A 301 -6.95 -27.93 8.77
CA LEU A 301 -6.77 -28.54 10.08
C LEU A 301 -7.04 -30.05 9.92
N LEU A 302 -6.10 -30.90 10.32
CA LEU A 302 -6.27 -32.35 10.25
C LEU A 302 -6.43 -32.85 11.68
N LEU A 303 -7.66 -33.15 12.10
CA LEU A 303 -7.93 -33.78 13.39
C LEU A 303 -7.97 -35.29 13.19
N ASP A 304 -7.30 -36.04 14.06
CA ASP A 304 -7.34 -37.50 14.04
C ASP A 304 -8.69 -37.98 14.63
N PRO A 305 -9.52 -38.73 13.88
CA PRO A 305 -10.88 -39.09 14.28
C PRO A 305 -10.92 -40.04 15.47
N GLU A 306 -9.89 -40.86 15.64
CA GLU A 306 -9.88 -41.93 16.64
C GLU A 306 -9.77 -41.39 18.08
N ASN A 307 -9.52 -40.08 18.24
CA ASN A 307 -9.28 -39.41 19.52
C ASN A 307 -10.37 -38.43 19.96
N ILE A 308 -11.40 -38.17 19.14
CA ILE A 308 -12.42 -37.14 19.43
C ILE A 308 -13.37 -37.58 20.57
N ASP A 309 -13.61 -38.88 20.74
CA ASP A 309 -14.54 -39.41 21.73
C ASP A 309 -13.91 -39.76 23.09
N ASN A 310 -12.60 -39.56 23.28
CA ASN A 310 -11.89 -39.87 24.53
C ASN A 310 -11.24 -38.61 25.13
N PRO A 311 -11.70 -38.11 26.29
CA PRO A 311 -11.24 -36.82 26.85
C PRO A 311 -9.78 -36.81 27.34
N THR A 312 -9.04 -37.91 27.22
CA THR A 312 -7.62 -37.99 27.54
C THR A 312 -6.71 -38.13 26.33
N ASN A 313 -7.24 -38.08 25.10
CA ASN A 313 -6.43 -38.24 23.90
C ASN A 313 -6.07 -36.89 23.27
N ASN A 314 -4.84 -36.82 22.75
CA ASN A 314 -4.28 -35.60 22.21
C ASN A 314 -4.68 -35.37 20.75
N ILE A 315 -4.88 -34.10 20.43
CA ILE A 315 -5.24 -33.59 19.11
C ILE A 315 -3.96 -33.17 18.38
N TYR A 316 -3.83 -33.62 17.14
CA TYR A 316 -2.80 -33.16 16.21
C TYR A 316 -3.39 -32.10 15.28
N VAL A 317 -2.62 -31.05 15.01
CA VAL A 317 -3.03 -29.96 14.13
C VAL A 317 -1.94 -29.74 13.09
N LEU A 318 -2.22 -30.10 11.84
CA LEU A 318 -1.40 -29.69 10.71
C LEU A 318 -1.93 -28.38 10.15
N LEU A 319 -1.04 -27.47 9.78
CA LEU A 319 -1.42 -26.18 9.20
C LEU A 319 -0.61 -25.91 7.94
N PHE A 320 -1.32 -25.62 6.85
CA PHE A 320 -0.74 -25.21 5.59
C PHE A 320 -0.96 -23.70 5.45
N ALA A 321 0.09 -22.90 5.55
CA ALA A 321 -0.02 -21.46 5.33
C ALA A 321 0.12 -21.13 3.83
N PRO A 322 -0.71 -20.23 3.26
CA PRO A 322 -0.44 -19.71 1.94
C PRO A 322 0.81 -18.80 1.95
N LYS A 323 1.51 -18.75 0.80
CA LYS A 323 2.61 -17.78 0.53
C LYS A 323 2.12 -16.36 0.85
N LYS A 324 2.82 -15.47 1.55
CA LYS A 324 4.20 -15.40 2.07
C LYS A 324 4.20 -14.35 3.21
N ASP A 325 5.15 -14.47 4.13
CA ASP A 325 5.60 -13.49 5.13
C ASP A 325 4.77 -13.33 6.42
N ILE A 326 3.90 -14.28 6.77
CA ILE A 326 3.43 -14.39 8.16
C ILE A 326 4.50 -15.13 8.97
N PRO A 327 5.13 -14.51 9.98
CA PRO A 327 6.06 -15.21 10.85
C PRO A 327 5.38 -16.42 11.46
N LEU A 328 6.08 -17.55 11.51
CA LEU A 328 5.53 -18.82 12.01
C LEU A 328 4.88 -18.70 13.40
N ALA A 329 5.44 -17.83 14.25
CA ALA A 329 4.88 -17.53 15.57
C ALA A 329 3.52 -16.83 15.49
N THR A 330 3.35 -15.92 14.54
CA THR A 330 2.08 -15.21 14.28
C THR A 330 1.04 -16.14 13.69
N ALA A 331 1.43 -16.98 12.72
CA ALA A 331 0.51 -17.99 12.17
C ALA A 331 0.05 -18.96 13.26
N ARG A 332 0.96 -19.32 14.17
CA ARG A 332 0.67 -20.18 15.32
C ARG A 332 -0.28 -19.53 16.31
N GLU A 333 -0.03 -18.28 16.67
CA GLU A 333 -0.91 -17.52 17.55
C GLU A 333 -2.30 -17.34 16.95
N ILE A 334 -2.40 -17.05 15.64
CA ILE A 334 -3.69 -16.97 14.92
C ILE A 334 -4.46 -18.27 15.07
N VAL A 335 -3.81 -19.40 14.83
CA VAL A 335 -4.50 -20.69 14.87
C VAL A 335 -4.82 -21.12 16.31
N GLU A 336 -3.91 -20.91 17.25
CA GLU A 336 -4.17 -21.16 18.68
C GLU A 336 -5.36 -20.32 19.18
N ASN A 337 -5.46 -19.07 18.75
CA ASN A 337 -6.59 -18.19 19.08
C ASN A 337 -7.89 -18.65 18.42
N GLU A 338 -7.89 -19.00 17.13
CA GLU A 338 -9.09 -19.50 16.45
C GLU A 338 -9.57 -20.84 17.06
N LEU A 339 -8.65 -21.71 17.48
CA LEU A 339 -8.98 -22.96 18.18
C LEU A 339 -9.59 -22.67 19.56
N LEU A 340 -9.04 -21.70 20.31
CA LEU A 340 -9.62 -21.26 21.58
C LEU A 340 -11.00 -20.61 21.40
N GLU A 341 -11.22 -19.86 20.33
CA GLU A 341 -12.49 -19.22 20.00
C GLU A 341 -13.60 -20.24 19.75
N ILE A 342 -13.30 -21.33 19.04
CA ILE A 342 -14.25 -22.43 18.84
C ILE A 342 -14.33 -23.38 20.04
N GLY A 343 -13.65 -23.06 21.16
CA GLY A 343 -13.78 -23.75 22.43
C GLY A 343 -12.83 -24.93 22.65
N ILE A 344 -11.81 -25.10 21.81
CA ILE A 344 -10.81 -26.16 21.94
C ILE A 344 -9.72 -25.70 22.90
N ASN A 345 -9.49 -26.46 23.98
CA ASN A 345 -8.43 -26.18 24.94
C ASN A 345 -7.08 -26.67 24.39
N LEU A 346 -6.12 -25.75 24.29
CA LEU A 346 -4.78 -25.98 23.71
C LEU A 346 -3.95 -26.99 24.52
N GLU A 347 -4.25 -27.22 25.80
CA GLU A 347 -3.58 -28.25 26.59
C GLU A 347 -3.84 -29.68 26.07
N TYR A 348 -4.88 -29.87 25.26
CA TYR A 348 -5.16 -31.12 24.57
C TYR A 348 -4.49 -31.21 23.19
N ILE A 349 -3.75 -30.17 22.76
CA ILE A 349 -3.01 -30.16 21.49
C ILE A 349 -1.56 -30.50 21.79
N GLU A 350 -1.14 -31.70 21.42
CA GLU A 350 0.20 -32.19 21.75
C GLU A 350 1.26 -31.64 20.78
N LYS A 351 0.89 -31.39 19.51
CA LYS A 351 1.85 -30.88 18.51
C LYS A 351 1.15 -30.18 17.34
N ILE A 352 1.75 -29.06 16.92
CA ILE A 352 1.40 -28.33 15.70
C ILE A 352 2.55 -28.46 14.70
N GLU A 353 2.27 -28.99 13.50
CA GLU A 353 3.26 -29.11 12.42
C GLU A 353 2.93 -28.22 11.22
N TRP A 354 3.98 -27.61 10.66
CA TRP A 354 3.89 -26.60 9.60
C TRP A 354 4.69 -27.06 8.37
N ASP A 355 4.01 -27.31 7.24
CA ASP A 355 4.68 -27.65 5.97
C ASP A 355 4.28 -26.66 4.86
N LEU A 356 5.17 -25.71 4.56
CA LEU A 356 4.92 -24.60 3.64
C LEU A 356 5.17 -24.96 2.16
N ASN A 357 5.69 -26.15 1.86
CA ASN A 357 6.20 -26.48 0.52
C ASN A 357 5.48 -27.65 -0.18
N LYS A 358 4.53 -28.31 0.48
CA LYS A 358 3.75 -29.40 -0.11
C LYS A 358 2.30 -28.98 -0.31
N GLY A 359 1.85 -28.98 -1.55
CA GLY A 359 0.41 -28.98 -1.84
C GLY A 359 -0.20 -30.26 -1.29
N PHE A 360 -1.31 -30.15 -0.57
CA PHE A 360 -2.03 -31.28 0.01
C PHE A 360 -2.43 -32.28 -1.08
N VAL A 361 -2.03 -33.54 -0.90
CA VAL A 361 -2.51 -34.70 -1.66
C VAL A 361 -2.96 -35.72 -0.61
N PRO A 362 -4.25 -36.04 -0.46
CA PRO A 362 -4.72 -37.00 0.56
C PRO A 362 -4.55 -38.44 0.08
N PRO A 363 -3.75 -39.29 0.76
CA PRO A 363 -4.18 -40.70 0.84
C PRO A 363 -3.61 -41.61 1.94
N LYS A 364 -4.47 -42.60 2.25
CA LYS A 364 -4.26 -44.04 2.58
C LYS A 364 -3.52 -44.43 3.87
N THR A 365 -4.27 -45.04 4.80
CA THR A 365 -3.89 -45.50 6.14
C THR A 365 -3.45 -46.97 6.18
N GLU A 366 -2.30 -47.24 6.83
CA GLU A 366 -2.09 -48.35 7.80
C GLU A 366 -0.66 -48.27 8.42
N LEU A 367 -0.59 -48.45 9.74
CA LEU A 367 0.51 -48.18 10.68
C LEU A 367 1.39 -49.41 10.98
N GLU A 368 2.70 -49.18 11.18
CA GLU A 368 3.66 -50.10 11.81
C GLU A 368 4.11 -49.57 13.19
N ASN A 369 4.20 -50.50 14.15
CA ASN A 369 5.31 -50.75 15.09
C ASN A 369 5.83 -49.61 16.00
N GLU A 370 5.70 -49.78 17.32
CA GLU A 370 6.74 -50.36 18.20
C GLU A 370 8.05 -49.54 18.25
N GLY A 371 8.20 -48.74 19.30
CA GLY A 371 9.49 -48.33 19.82
C GLY A 371 9.93 -49.27 20.95
N GLY A 372 11.22 -49.62 20.99
CA GLY A 372 11.92 -49.79 22.27
C GLY A 372 12.11 -48.42 22.93
N ILE A 373 12.22 -48.29 24.25
CA ILE A 373 12.61 -49.25 25.30
C ILE A 373 11.68 -49.07 26.50
#